data_AF-A0A1H5VKU3-F1
#
_entry.id   AF-A0A1H5VKU3-F1
#
_cell.length_a   1.000
_cell.length_b   1.000
_cell.length_c   1.000
_cell.angle_alpha   90.00
_cell.angle_beta   90.00
_cell.angle_gamma   90.00
#
_symmetry.space_group_name_H-M   'P 1'
#
loop_
_entity.id
_entity.type
_entity.pdbx_description
1 polymer ?
#
loop_
_entity_poly.entity_id
_entity_poly.type
_entity_poly.pdbx_seq_one_letter_code
_entity_poly.pdbx_strand_id
1 'polypeptide(L)'
;MTIDGTAERRTRLTDHSTDHPADPATTARRLVAGLTADPLGRISPSVYETARLVTLAPWLTGHSGRVFHLLAAQRADGHWVSAVPGYTVAPTLSATEALLGLLRAPGPWPPGVTRDQVAGAADRGLRALLPLLDGERSFPLPDMPAIEHLSPALIELVNGHLDVLEPWRDGPRLRPSPQMSTGTAAVVRDMLRRGEPLPGKMLHALELAGPAARAAASVTPEPTGSIGASPASVAAWLGDRDPGPGGRARRFLESVTARHRGPVPSVVPITVFERAWTVSWLARSGVPLHPPPELAAFLRASLGPAGTGGGSGLPSDADTSSGVLYALSLLGIPHPPDFLWQYETDTHFCTWQGENGLSVGTNSHALEAFGSYLHGLEASGTGVHRSATAEQVGRYAATIRKISAWLCEQQQADGSWSDRWHASPYYGTACAAPALAEFGGPESAAAVDRAVAWVLATQRPDGSWGLWEGTAEETAYAVRILLLSRASDARAVEAARRGGAYLRAVTRADGTMMSFPPLWHDKDLYTPLTIVQAAVLAALHLTRPGGPVPFTW
;
A
#
# COMPACT_ATOMS: atom_id res chain seq x y z
N MET A 1 1.10 64.20 -46.34
CA MET A 1 1.27 63.12 -47.34
C MET A 1 2.61 62.49 -47.03
N THR A 2 2.79 61.26 -46.54
CA THR A 2 2.02 59.99 -46.45
C THR A 2 2.92 59.10 -45.53
N ILE A 3 2.52 58.61 -44.33
CA ILE A 3 1.79 57.34 -44.02
C ILE A 3 2.30 56.16 -44.88
N ASP A 4 2.74 54.98 -44.42
CA ASP A 4 2.98 54.31 -43.13
C ASP A 4 3.81 53.04 -43.42
N GLY A 5 4.36 52.41 -42.37
CA GLY A 5 4.45 50.94 -42.33
C GLY A 5 5.85 50.32 -42.35
N THR A 6 6.51 50.27 -41.20
CA THR A 6 7.23 49.07 -40.70
C THR A 6 7.65 49.31 -39.25
N ALA A 7 6.90 48.78 -38.29
CA ALA A 7 7.27 48.77 -36.89
C ALA A 7 8.01 47.47 -36.55
N GLU A 8 9.34 47.51 -36.52
CA GLU A 8 10.16 46.50 -35.86
C GLU A 8 9.96 46.61 -34.34
N ARG A 9 9.17 45.69 -33.78
CA ARG A 9 9.02 45.55 -32.33
C ARG A 9 10.26 44.84 -31.80
N ARG A 10 11.23 45.59 -31.26
CA ARG A 10 12.27 45.07 -30.36
C ARG A 10 11.60 44.52 -29.10
N THR A 11 11.32 43.23 -29.08
CA THR A 11 10.90 42.52 -27.88
C THR A 11 12.13 42.33 -27.01
N ARG A 12 12.19 43.03 -25.87
CA ARG A 12 13.15 42.75 -24.80
C ARG A 12 12.91 41.31 -24.35
N LEU A 13 13.89 40.44 -24.60
CA LEU A 13 14.02 39.17 -23.90
C LEU A 13 14.30 39.51 -22.43
N THR A 14 13.24 39.61 -21.63
CA THR A 14 13.35 39.40 -20.19
C THR A 14 13.49 37.89 -19.99
N ASP A 15 14.71 37.42 -20.09
CA ASP A 15 15.17 36.27 -19.33
C ASP A 15 14.91 36.58 -17.85
N HIS A 16 13.96 35.90 -17.21
CA HIS A 16 13.81 35.70 -15.76
C HIS A 16 12.65 34.70 -15.51
N SER A 17 12.94 33.42 -15.71
CA SER A 17 12.38 32.39 -14.82
C SER A 17 13.46 31.33 -14.62
N THR A 18 14.40 31.64 -13.74
CA THR A 18 15.11 30.62 -12.97
C THR A 18 14.05 29.86 -12.19
N ASP A 19 13.55 28.76 -12.76
CA ASP A 19 12.62 27.86 -12.09
C ASP A 19 13.38 27.21 -10.95
N HIS A 20 13.37 27.85 -9.78
CA HIS A 20 13.87 27.21 -8.57
C HIS A 20 13.01 25.97 -8.34
N PRO A 21 13.62 24.79 -8.11
CA PRO A 21 12.85 23.58 -7.79
C PRO A 21 11.89 23.92 -6.64
N ALA A 22 10.60 23.61 -6.83
CA ALA A 22 9.57 24.01 -5.90
C ALA A 22 9.94 23.54 -4.48
N ASP A 23 9.87 24.46 -3.51
CA ASP A 23 10.12 24.16 -2.10
C ASP A 23 9.30 22.92 -1.67
N PRO A 24 9.93 21.85 -1.14
CA PRO A 24 9.23 20.63 -0.74
C PRO A 24 8.03 20.88 0.18
N ALA A 25 8.08 21.89 1.05
CA ALA A 25 6.95 22.22 1.93
C ALA A 25 5.77 22.80 1.14
N THR A 26 6.02 23.56 0.08
CA THR A 26 4.98 24.07 -0.81
C THR A 26 4.31 22.93 -1.59
N THR A 27 5.09 21.99 -2.11
CA THR A 27 4.55 20.80 -2.78
C THR A 27 3.75 19.92 -1.81
N ALA A 28 4.24 19.74 -0.57
CA ALA A 28 3.53 19.01 0.47
C ALA A 28 2.17 19.63 0.84
N ARG A 29 2.10 20.97 0.95
CA ARG A 29 0.82 21.67 1.18
C ARG A 29 -0.18 21.44 0.05
N ARG A 30 0.27 21.47 -1.21
CA ARG A 30 -0.59 21.16 -2.36
C ARG A 30 -1.07 19.71 -2.34
N LEU A 31 -0.20 18.77 -1.97
CA LEU A 31 -0.55 17.36 -1.83
C LEU A 31 -1.66 17.18 -0.78
N VAL A 32 -1.50 17.76 0.41
CA VAL A 32 -2.48 17.69 1.50
C VAL A 32 -3.80 18.37 1.13
N ALA A 33 -3.76 19.53 0.47
CA ALA A 33 -4.98 20.21 0.01
C ALA A 33 -5.77 19.38 -1.02
N GLY A 34 -5.11 18.52 -1.80
CA GLY A 34 -5.73 17.64 -2.78
C GLY A 34 -6.34 16.35 -2.21
N LEU A 35 -6.03 15.97 -0.96
CA LEU A 35 -6.44 14.70 -0.37
C LEU A 35 -7.96 14.52 -0.27
N THR A 36 -8.71 15.61 -0.12
CA THR A 36 -10.17 15.59 -0.01
C THR A 36 -10.87 15.54 -1.37
N ALA A 37 -10.15 15.83 -2.46
CA ALA A 37 -10.70 15.85 -3.81
C ALA A 37 -10.81 14.45 -4.43
N ASP A 38 -9.95 13.50 -4.04
CA ASP A 38 -9.98 12.13 -4.54
C ASP A 38 -10.80 11.23 -3.59
N PRO A 39 -11.95 10.66 -4.05
CA PRO A 39 -12.77 9.78 -3.23
C PRO A 39 -12.27 8.34 -3.15
N LEU A 40 -11.25 7.94 -3.91
CA LEU A 40 -10.70 6.58 -3.90
C LEU A 40 -9.24 6.48 -3.43
N GLY A 41 -8.50 7.57 -3.52
CA GLY A 41 -7.04 7.59 -3.32
C GLY A 41 -6.26 7.21 -4.58
N ARG A 42 -4.95 7.44 -4.56
CA ARG A 42 -4.06 7.26 -5.71
C ARG A 42 -3.16 6.04 -5.51
N ILE A 43 -3.47 4.98 -6.25
CA ILE A 43 -2.82 3.67 -6.16
C ILE A 43 -2.28 3.29 -7.54
N SER A 44 -1.13 2.61 -7.59
CA SER A 44 -0.63 2.02 -8.84
C SER A 44 -1.56 0.90 -9.33
N PRO A 45 -1.65 0.67 -10.66
CA PRO A 45 -2.25 -0.55 -11.17
C PRO A 45 -1.58 -1.82 -10.63
N SER A 46 -2.39 -2.86 -10.44
CA SER A 46 -2.00 -4.21 -10.04
C SER A 46 -2.09 -5.14 -11.25
N VAL A 47 -1.12 -6.04 -11.41
CA VAL A 47 -1.18 -7.08 -12.45
C VAL A 47 -2.22 -8.11 -12.07
N TYR A 48 -2.20 -8.57 -10.82
CA TYR A 48 -3.13 -9.57 -10.31
C TYR A 48 -4.57 -9.13 -10.56
N GLU A 49 -4.93 -7.93 -10.10
CA GLU A 49 -6.31 -7.46 -10.13
C GLU A 49 -6.77 -7.13 -11.55
N THR A 50 -5.88 -6.51 -12.35
CA THR A 50 -6.13 -6.23 -13.76
C THR A 50 -6.43 -7.50 -14.54
N ALA A 51 -5.66 -8.57 -14.30
CA ALA A 51 -5.88 -9.85 -14.94
C ALA A 51 -7.19 -10.52 -14.49
N ARG A 52 -7.57 -10.43 -13.21
CA ARG A 52 -8.90 -10.88 -12.77
C ARG A 52 -10.03 -10.18 -13.50
N LEU A 53 -9.92 -8.87 -13.77
CA LEU A 53 -10.92 -8.15 -14.56
C LEU A 53 -10.90 -8.48 -16.06
N VAL A 54 -9.79 -8.98 -16.62
CA VAL A 54 -9.78 -9.53 -17.98
C VAL A 54 -10.66 -10.79 -18.04
N THR A 55 -10.55 -11.68 -17.06
CA THR A 55 -11.35 -12.91 -16.99
C THR A 55 -12.79 -12.67 -16.57
N LEU A 56 -13.02 -11.91 -15.49
CA LEU A 56 -14.32 -11.83 -14.82
C LEU A 56 -15.25 -10.76 -15.40
N ALA A 57 -14.70 -9.70 -16.01
CA ALA A 57 -15.46 -8.58 -16.53
C ALA A 57 -14.99 -8.16 -17.94
N PRO A 58 -15.09 -9.04 -18.95
CA PRO A 58 -14.75 -8.69 -20.34
C PRO A 58 -15.69 -7.62 -20.91
N TRP A 59 -16.91 -7.51 -20.38
CA TRP A 59 -17.91 -6.50 -20.74
C TRP A 59 -17.54 -5.07 -20.26
N LEU A 60 -16.63 -4.94 -19.30
CA LEU A 60 -16.31 -3.66 -18.68
C LEU A 60 -15.41 -2.81 -19.59
N THR A 61 -15.73 -1.53 -19.71
CA THR A 61 -14.97 -0.55 -20.49
C THR A 61 -13.47 -0.63 -20.20
N GLY A 62 -12.65 -0.42 -21.24
CA GLY A 62 -11.19 -0.48 -21.12
C GLY A 62 -10.60 -1.90 -21.12
N HIS A 63 -11.35 -2.92 -21.55
CA HIS A 63 -10.86 -4.31 -21.62
C HIS A 63 -9.58 -4.45 -22.45
N SER A 64 -9.48 -3.83 -23.63
CA SER A 64 -8.24 -3.83 -24.41
C SER A 64 -7.07 -3.20 -23.65
N GLY A 65 -7.31 -2.11 -22.91
CA GLY A 65 -6.30 -1.46 -22.08
C GLY A 65 -5.76 -2.38 -20.99
N ARG A 66 -6.62 -3.21 -20.38
CA ARG A 66 -6.21 -4.25 -19.42
C ARG A 66 -5.32 -5.31 -20.08
N VAL A 67 -5.72 -5.83 -21.24
CA VAL A 67 -4.93 -6.85 -21.95
C VAL A 67 -3.57 -6.29 -22.39
N PHE A 68 -3.54 -5.08 -22.94
CA PHE A 68 -2.27 -4.41 -23.29
C PHE A 68 -1.36 -4.21 -22.08
N HIS A 69 -1.93 -3.84 -20.93
CA HIS A 69 -1.15 -3.70 -19.71
C HIS A 69 -0.51 -5.03 -19.29
N LEU A 70 -1.23 -6.16 -19.34
CA LEU A 70 -0.65 -7.47 -19.04
C LEU A 70 0.49 -7.82 -20.00
N LEU A 71 0.31 -7.60 -21.31
CA LEU A 71 1.33 -7.87 -22.31
C LEU A 71 2.57 -6.99 -22.12
N ALA A 72 2.39 -5.71 -21.81
CA ALA A 72 3.46 -4.75 -21.61
C ALA A 72 4.20 -4.91 -20.27
N ALA A 73 3.51 -5.40 -19.23
CA ALA A 73 4.06 -5.60 -17.90
C ALA A 73 4.82 -6.92 -17.74
N GLN A 74 4.75 -7.83 -18.73
CA GLN A 74 5.49 -9.10 -18.67
C GLN A 74 7.00 -8.84 -18.77
N ARG A 75 7.75 -9.36 -17.80
CA ARG A 75 9.20 -9.27 -17.78
C ARG A 75 9.83 -10.22 -18.79
N ALA A 76 11.11 -9.98 -19.10
CA ALA A 76 11.87 -10.82 -20.03
C ALA A 76 12.03 -12.28 -19.56
N ASP A 77 11.99 -12.53 -18.24
CA ASP A 77 12.03 -13.86 -17.62
C ASP A 77 10.66 -14.58 -17.64
N GLY A 78 9.62 -13.95 -18.22
CA GLY A 78 8.28 -14.52 -18.33
C GLY A 78 7.38 -14.27 -17.12
N HIS A 79 7.94 -13.77 -16.01
CA HIS A 79 7.22 -13.42 -14.80
C HIS A 79 6.52 -12.05 -14.90
N TRP A 80 5.61 -11.79 -13.96
CA TRP A 80 5.05 -10.46 -13.70
C TRP A 80 5.44 -9.94 -12.31
N VAL A 81 5.47 -8.61 -12.18
CA VAL A 81 5.75 -7.84 -10.95
C VAL A 81 7.19 -7.99 -10.41
N SER A 82 7.59 -9.21 -10.04
CA SER A 82 8.89 -9.48 -9.41
C SER A 82 9.51 -10.75 -9.97
N ALA A 83 10.84 -10.88 -9.84
CA ALA A 83 11.57 -12.12 -10.05
C ALA A 83 11.69 -12.97 -8.77
N VAL A 84 11.31 -12.42 -7.61
CA VAL A 84 11.36 -13.13 -6.34
C VAL A 84 10.20 -14.13 -6.29
N PRO A 85 10.44 -15.44 -6.08
CA PRO A 85 9.40 -16.48 -6.15
C PRO A 85 8.14 -16.16 -5.32
N GLY A 86 8.31 -15.68 -4.09
CA GLY A 86 7.18 -15.36 -3.21
C GLY A 86 6.27 -14.23 -3.73
N TYR A 87 6.82 -13.26 -4.46
CA TYR A 87 6.07 -12.10 -4.97
C TYR A 87 5.58 -12.29 -6.42
N THR A 88 6.09 -13.29 -7.13
CA THR A 88 5.79 -13.47 -8.57
C THR A 88 4.65 -14.43 -8.84
N VAL A 89 4.43 -15.42 -7.96
CA VAL A 89 3.55 -16.56 -8.25
C VAL A 89 2.10 -16.13 -8.44
N ALA A 90 1.52 -15.38 -7.50
CA ALA A 90 0.13 -14.91 -7.62
C ALA A 90 -0.13 -14.03 -8.85
N PRO A 91 0.64 -12.95 -9.11
CA PRO A 91 0.42 -12.11 -10.29
C PRO A 91 0.70 -12.86 -11.61
N THR A 92 1.71 -13.74 -11.66
CA THR A 92 2.02 -14.53 -12.86
C THR A 92 0.92 -15.56 -13.14
N LEU A 93 0.39 -16.24 -12.11
CA LEU A 93 -0.76 -17.14 -12.23
C LEU A 93 -1.99 -16.38 -12.74
N SER A 94 -2.31 -15.22 -12.13
CA SER A 94 -3.46 -14.40 -12.51
C SER A 94 -3.37 -13.92 -13.97
N ALA A 95 -2.21 -13.40 -14.39
CA ALA A 95 -1.99 -12.95 -15.76
C ALA A 95 -2.02 -14.10 -16.77
N THR A 96 -1.36 -15.22 -16.46
CA THR A 96 -1.35 -16.40 -17.32
C THR A 96 -2.76 -16.98 -17.49
N GLU A 97 -3.53 -17.09 -16.40
CA GLU A 97 -4.93 -17.53 -16.45
C GLU A 97 -5.77 -16.62 -17.34
N ALA A 98 -5.62 -15.29 -17.20
CA ALA A 98 -6.39 -14.34 -17.99
C ALA A 98 -6.08 -14.40 -19.49
N LEU A 99 -4.81 -14.56 -19.86
CA LEU A 99 -4.39 -14.69 -21.25
C LEU A 99 -4.87 -16.01 -21.87
N LEU A 100 -4.79 -17.13 -21.13
CA LEU A 100 -5.36 -18.41 -21.56
C LEU A 100 -6.89 -18.35 -21.67
N GLY A 101 -7.55 -17.70 -20.71
CA GLY A 101 -8.99 -17.44 -20.73
C GLY A 101 -9.41 -16.66 -21.98
N LEU A 102 -8.64 -15.65 -22.36
CA LEU A 102 -8.88 -14.87 -23.59
C LEU A 102 -8.70 -15.71 -24.86
N LEU A 103 -7.72 -16.62 -24.90
CA LEU A 103 -7.53 -17.54 -26.05
C LEU A 103 -8.69 -18.53 -26.23
N ARG A 104 -9.33 -18.89 -25.12
CA ARG A 104 -10.47 -19.82 -25.05
C ARG A 104 -11.82 -19.14 -25.26
N ALA A 105 -11.96 -17.88 -24.87
CA ALA A 105 -13.23 -17.18 -24.87
C ALA A 105 -13.83 -17.05 -26.29
N PRO A 106 -15.13 -17.36 -26.48
CA PRO A 106 -15.82 -17.06 -27.72
C PRO A 106 -16.13 -15.55 -27.75
N GLY A 107 -15.71 -14.84 -28.79
CA GLY A 107 -16.05 -13.42 -28.92
C GLY A 107 -15.11 -12.62 -29.82
N PRO A 108 -15.43 -11.33 -30.05
CA PRO A 108 -14.55 -10.43 -30.77
C PRO A 108 -13.27 -10.20 -29.97
N TRP A 109 -12.14 -10.18 -30.67
CA TRP A 109 -10.85 -9.92 -30.07
C TRP A 109 -10.71 -8.45 -29.67
N PRO A 110 -10.01 -8.14 -28.55
CA PRO A 110 -9.71 -6.77 -28.18
C PRO A 110 -8.94 -6.06 -29.32
N PRO A 111 -9.40 -4.87 -29.77
CA PRO A 111 -8.72 -4.15 -30.84
C PRO A 111 -7.22 -3.95 -30.58
N GLY A 112 -6.39 -4.24 -31.59
CA GLY A 112 -4.93 -4.09 -31.55
C GLY A 112 -4.19 -5.20 -30.78
N VAL A 113 -4.88 -6.21 -30.27
CA VAL A 113 -4.29 -7.40 -29.64
C VAL A 113 -4.37 -8.58 -30.62
N THR A 114 -3.25 -9.25 -30.87
CA THR A 114 -3.22 -10.44 -31.72
C THR A 114 -3.19 -11.74 -30.91
N ARG A 115 -3.72 -12.82 -31.50
CA ARG A 115 -3.72 -14.15 -30.88
C ARG A 115 -2.31 -14.64 -30.56
N ASP A 116 -1.34 -14.39 -31.45
CA ASP A 116 0.05 -14.83 -31.28
C ASP A 116 0.76 -14.11 -30.14
N GLN A 117 0.50 -12.80 -29.96
CA GLN A 117 1.04 -12.05 -28.82
C GLN A 117 0.53 -12.62 -27.49
N VAL A 118 -0.77 -12.91 -27.40
CA VAL A 118 -1.40 -13.47 -26.21
C VAL A 118 -0.89 -14.89 -25.94
N ALA A 119 -0.85 -15.74 -26.96
CA ALA A 119 -0.34 -17.11 -26.85
C ALA A 119 1.14 -17.14 -26.43
N GLY A 120 1.98 -16.30 -27.03
CA GLY A 120 3.40 -16.21 -26.68
C GLY A 120 3.63 -15.69 -25.25
N ALA A 121 2.82 -14.73 -24.79
CA ALA A 121 2.91 -14.25 -23.41
C ALA A 121 2.44 -15.31 -22.39
N ALA A 122 1.34 -16.02 -22.70
CA ALA A 122 0.86 -17.13 -21.88
C ALA A 122 1.90 -18.26 -21.80
N ASP A 123 2.54 -18.62 -22.92
CA ASP A 123 3.59 -19.66 -22.95
C ASP A 123 4.78 -19.29 -22.06
N ARG A 124 5.26 -18.05 -22.14
CA ARG A 124 6.33 -17.56 -21.26
C ARG A 124 5.94 -17.59 -19.79
N GLY A 125 4.70 -17.21 -19.46
CA GLY A 125 4.17 -17.29 -18.10
C GLY A 125 4.12 -18.72 -17.57
N LEU A 126 3.65 -19.68 -18.37
CA LEU A 126 3.65 -21.10 -18.03
C LEU A 126 5.06 -21.65 -17.79
N ARG A 127 6.01 -21.35 -18.70
CA ARG A 127 7.41 -21.75 -18.55
C ARG A 127 8.06 -21.20 -17.28
N ALA A 128 7.68 -19.99 -16.88
CA ALA A 128 8.16 -19.35 -15.67
C ALA A 128 7.54 -19.97 -14.39
N LEU A 129 6.29 -20.42 -14.46
CA LEU A 129 5.58 -21.03 -13.32
C LEU A 129 5.94 -22.50 -13.08
N LEU A 130 6.18 -23.28 -14.13
CA LEU A 130 6.41 -24.72 -14.03
C LEU A 130 7.54 -25.12 -13.04
N PRO A 131 8.71 -24.43 -13.02
CA PRO A 131 9.78 -24.75 -12.06
C PRO A 131 9.50 -24.34 -10.61
N LEU A 132 8.44 -23.55 -10.38
CA LEU A 132 8.02 -23.09 -9.05
C LEU A 132 6.85 -23.92 -8.50
N LEU A 133 6.01 -24.44 -9.39
CA LEU A 133 4.75 -25.12 -9.07
C LEU A 133 4.76 -26.57 -9.56
N ASP A 134 5.77 -27.32 -9.11
CA ASP A 134 5.93 -28.74 -9.42
C ASP A 134 5.32 -29.66 -8.36
N GLY A 135 4.76 -29.12 -7.27
CA GLY A 135 4.15 -29.88 -6.17
C GLY A 135 5.12 -30.34 -5.08
N GLU A 136 6.44 -30.21 -5.29
CA GLU A 136 7.48 -30.64 -4.34
C GLU A 136 8.23 -29.43 -3.77
N ARG A 137 8.44 -28.42 -4.60
CA ARG A 137 9.21 -27.24 -4.23
C ARG A 137 8.47 -26.38 -3.22
N SER A 138 9.21 -25.97 -2.19
CA SER A 138 8.79 -24.94 -1.23
C SER A 138 9.68 -23.70 -1.39
N PHE A 139 9.11 -22.53 -1.18
CA PHE A 139 9.79 -21.24 -1.23
C PHE A 139 9.03 -20.26 -0.33
N PRO A 140 9.67 -19.33 0.39
CA PRO A 140 8.95 -18.44 1.29
C PRO A 140 7.82 -17.69 0.56
N LEU A 141 6.58 -17.93 0.97
CA LEU A 141 5.46 -17.07 0.60
C LEU A 141 5.44 -15.88 1.58
N PRO A 142 5.48 -14.64 1.08
CA PRO A 142 5.25 -13.48 1.92
C PRO A 142 3.83 -13.56 2.49
N ASP A 143 3.64 -13.04 3.70
CA ASP A 143 2.34 -12.96 4.38
C ASP A 143 1.47 -11.86 3.75
N MET A 144 1.09 -12.08 2.48
CA MET A 144 0.25 -11.20 1.71
C MET A 144 -1.22 -11.64 1.78
N PRO A 145 -2.19 -10.72 1.77
CA PRO A 145 -3.62 -11.04 1.85
C PRO A 145 -4.08 -12.16 0.91
N ALA A 146 -4.43 -13.31 1.51
CA ALA A 146 -5.09 -14.45 0.88
C ALA A 146 -4.35 -15.14 -0.28
N ILE A 147 -3.07 -14.84 -0.52
CA ILE A 147 -2.33 -15.38 -1.68
C ILE A 147 -2.16 -16.91 -1.61
N GLU A 148 -2.09 -17.45 -0.40
CA GLU A 148 -1.97 -18.87 -0.09
C GLU A 148 -3.27 -19.65 -0.41
N HIS A 149 -4.39 -18.93 -0.55
CA HIS A 149 -5.69 -19.46 -0.94
C HIS A 149 -5.99 -19.18 -2.42
N LEU A 150 -5.63 -17.99 -2.91
CA LEU A 150 -5.84 -17.57 -4.30
C LEU A 150 -4.96 -18.34 -5.28
N SER A 151 -3.70 -18.63 -4.91
CA SER A 151 -2.76 -19.30 -5.80
C SER A 151 -3.22 -20.72 -6.20
N PRO A 152 -3.65 -21.61 -5.27
CA PRO A 152 -4.25 -22.89 -5.65
C PRO A 152 -5.48 -22.79 -6.54
N ALA A 153 -6.38 -21.84 -6.27
CA ALA A 153 -7.56 -21.64 -7.10
C ALA A 153 -7.21 -21.19 -8.53
N LEU A 154 -6.19 -20.34 -8.68
CA LEU A 154 -5.67 -19.96 -10.00
C LEU A 154 -4.97 -21.13 -10.70
N ILE A 155 -4.26 -21.99 -9.98
CA ILE A 155 -3.67 -23.22 -10.54
C ILE A 155 -4.76 -24.12 -11.13
N GLU A 156 -5.88 -24.31 -10.43
CA GLU A 156 -7.04 -25.06 -10.94
C GLU A 156 -7.56 -24.46 -12.26
N LEU A 157 -7.72 -23.13 -12.31
CA LEU A 157 -8.21 -22.42 -13.49
C LEU A 157 -7.23 -22.53 -14.67
N VAL A 158 -5.93 -22.31 -14.44
CA VAL A 158 -4.89 -22.45 -15.46
C VAL A 158 -4.91 -23.85 -16.04
N ASN A 159 -4.83 -24.88 -15.20
CA ASN A 159 -4.84 -26.28 -15.65
C ASN A 159 -6.11 -26.61 -16.46
N GLY A 160 -7.27 -26.10 -16.05
CA GLY A 160 -8.53 -26.28 -16.80
C GLY A 160 -8.56 -25.61 -18.19
N HIS A 161 -7.71 -24.61 -18.45
CA HIS A 161 -7.48 -24.09 -19.80
C HIS A 161 -6.47 -24.95 -20.57
N LEU A 162 -5.40 -25.42 -19.91
CA LEU A 162 -4.40 -26.29 -20.52
C LEU A 162 -5.04 -27.59 -21.03
N ASP A 163 -6.02 -28.16 -20.33
CA ASP A 163 -6.72 -29.39 -20.74
C ASP A 163 -7.42 -29.32 -22.11
N VAL A 164 -7.64 -28.13 -22.65
CA VAL A 164 -8.41 -27.94 -23.89
C VAL A 164 -7.68 -27.15 -24.97
N LEU A 165 -6.72 -26.29 -24.63
CA LEU A 165 -6.04 -25.42 -25.59
C LEU A 165 -4.79 -26.08 -26.17
N GLU A 166 -4.71 -26.13 -27.50
CA GLU A 166 -3.45 -26.42 -28.20
C GLU A 166 -2.50 -25.20 -28.13
N PRO A 167 -1.18 -25.40 -28.01
CA PRO A 167 -0.45 -26.69 -27.96
C PRO A 167 -0.26 -27.26 -26.55
N TRP A 168 -0.89 -26.68 -25.52
CA TRP A 168 -0.60 -27.03 -24.13
C TRP A 168 -1.36 -28.25 -23.59
N ARG A 169 -2.31 -28.79 -24.37
CA ARG A 169 -3.14 -29.97 -24.01
C ARG A 169 -2.32 -31.10 -23.42
N ASP A 170 -1.26 -31.49 -24.12
CA ASP A 170 -0.42 -32.63 -23.75
C ASP A 170 0.81 -32.24 -22.89
N GLY A 171 0.86 -30.98 -22.46
CA GLY A 171 1.96 -30.43 -21.65
C GLY A 171 1.85 -30.75 -20.15
N PRO A 172 2.85 -30.33 -19.36
CA PRO A 172 2.81 -30.48 -17.90
C PRO A 172 1.71 -29.63 -17.26
N ARG A 173 1.28 -30.03 -16.05
CA ARG A 173 0.31 -29.29 -15.23
C ARG A 173 0.99 -28.65 -14.03
N LEU A 174 0.49 -27.48 -13.63
CA LEU A 174 0.94 -26.82 -12.40
C LEU A 174 0.39 -27.55 -11.19
N ARG A 175 1.21 -27.72 -10.15
CA ARG A 175 0.84 -28.36 -8.88
C ARG A 175 1.13 -27.40 -7.72
N PRO A 176 0.19 -27.17 -6.80
CA PRO A 176 0.40 -26.26 -5.67
C PRO A 176 1.62 -26.65 -4.83
N SER A 177 2.38 -25.66 -4.38
CA SER A 177 3.47 -25.87 -3.42
C SER A 177 2.88 -26.36 -2.07
N PRO A 178 3.59 -27.21 -1.29
CA PRO A 178 3.06 -27.79 -0.04
C PRO A 178 2.54 -26.80 1.01
N GLN A 179 3.01 -25.56 0.97
CA GLN A 179 2.62 -24.47 1.86
C GLN A 179 1.29 -23.77 1.48
N MET A 180 0.72 -24.06 0.31
CA MET A 180 -0.52 -23.46 -0.14
C MET A 180 -1.74 -24.27 0.31
N SER A 181 -2.78 -23.59 0.80
CA SER A 181 -4.00 -24.26 1.28
C SER A 181 -5.01 -24.43 0.13
N THR A 182 -5.30 -25.68 -0.23
CA THR A 182 -6.26 -26.02 -1.30
C THR A 182 -7.72 -26.07 -0.81
N GLY A 183 -7.96 -26.15 0.51
CA GLY A 183 -9.30 -26.35 1.07
C GLY A 183 -10.16 -25.09 1.18
N THR A 184 -9.53 -23.92 1.34
CA THR A 184 -10.24 -22.67 1.66
C THR A 184 -11.27 -22.28 0.60
N ALA A 185 -10.94 -22.45 -0.68
CA ALA A 185 -11.86 -22.12 -1.76
C ALA A 185 -13.16 -22.93 -1.69
N ALA A 186 -13.07 -24.23 -1.37
CA ALA A 186 -14.23 -25.09 -1.24
C ALA A 186 -15.14 -24.66 -0.08
N VAL A 187 -14.55 -24.30 1.07
CA VAL A 187 -15.28 -23.79 2.24
C VAL A 187 -16.01 -22.50 1.91
N VAL A 188 -15.32 -21.52 1.32
CA VAL A 188 -15.92 -20.23 0.93
C VAL A 188 -17.07 -20.43 -0.05
N ARG A 189 -16.90 -21.31 -1.06
CA ARG A 189 -17.97 -21.67 -2.01
C ARG A 189 -19.19 -22.27 -1.31
N ASP A 190 -18.99 -23.14 -0.33
CA ASP A 190 -20.08 -23.79 0.40
C ASP A 190 -20.85 -22.80 1.28
N MET A 191 -20.15 -21.94 2.01
CA MET A 191 -20.77 -20.87 2.81
C MET A 191 -21.66 -19.96 1.96
N LEU A 192 -21.17 -19.48 0.80
CA LEU A 192 -21.96 -18.63 -0.08
C LEU A 192 -23.19 -19.35 -0.66
N ARG A 193 -23.08 -20.64 -1.00
CA ARG A 193 -24.24 -21.44 -1.48
C ARG A 193 -25.30 -21.60 -0.41
N ARG A 194 -24.91 -21.66 0.86
CA ARG A 194 -25.82 -21.72 2.01
C ARG A 194 -26.39 -20.35 2.40
N GLY A 195 -25.94 -19.27 1.76
CA GLY A 195 -26.32 -17.90 2.13
C GLY A 195 -25.71 -17.44 3.45
N GLU A 196 -24.63 -18.07 3.91
CA GLU A 196 -23.92 -17.69 5.12
C GLU A 196 -22.99 -16.49 4.86
N PRO A 197 -22.83 -15.58 5.83
CA PRO A 197 -21.91 -14.45 5.70
C PRO A 197 -20.45 -14.93 5.74
N LEU A 198 -19.61 -14.35 4.89
CA LEU A 198 -18.15 -14.55 4.96
C LEU A 198 -17.53 -13.64 6.02
N PRO A 199 -16.40 -14.03 6.64
CA PRO A 199 -15.59 -13.10 7.42
C PRO A 199 -15.24 -11.86 6.60
N GLY A 200 -15.32 -10.66 7.19
CA GLY A 200 -15.16 -9.39 6.44
C GLY A 200 -13.87 -9.33 5.62
N LYS A 201 -12.75 -9.82 6.16
CA LYS A 201 -11.47 -9.90 5.45
C LYS A 201 -11.49 -10.77 4.18
N MET A 202 -12.35 -11.78 4.13
CA MET A 202 -12.50 -12.65 2.95
C MET A 202 -13.29 -12.00 1.81
N LEU A 203 -14.03 -10.91 2.08
CA LEU A 203 -14.68 -10.14 1.03
C LEU A 203 -13.66 -9.47 0.09
N HIS A 204 -12.44 -9.22 0.57
CA HIS A 204 -11.35 -8.70 -0.28
C HIS A 204 -10.90 -9.73 -1.33
N ALA A 205 -11.11 -11.03 -1.09
CA ALA A 205 -10.73 -12.13 -1.99
C ALA A 205 -11.95 -12.93 -2.46
N LEU A 206 -13.09 -12.26 -2.71
CA LEU A 206 -14.36 -12.92 -3.03
C LEU A 206 -14.29 -13.73 -4.34
N GLU A 207 -13.38 -13.38 -5.25
CA GLU A 207 -13.14 -14.10 -6.50
C GLU A 207 -12.71 -15.56 -6.28
N LEU A 208 -12.20 -15.89 -5.09
CA LEU A 208 -11.88 -17.26 -4.67
C LEU A 208 -13.10 -18.20 -4.77
N ALA A 209 -14.30 -17.66 -4.59
CA ALA A 209 -15.54 -18.44 -4.66
C ALA A 209 -15.96 -18.80 -6.10
N GLY A 210 -15.30 -18.26 -7.13
CA GLY A 210 -15.63 -18.50 -8.53
C GLY A 210 -17.11 -18.20 -8.82
N PRO A 211 -17.84 -19.09 -9.54
CA PRO A 211 -19.25 -18.86 -9.86
C PRO A 211 -20.18 -18.65 -8.65
N ALA A 212 -19.81 -19.14 -7.45
CA ALA A 212 -20.63 -18.98 -6.24
C ALA A 212 -20.65 -17.53 -5.72
N ALA A 213 -19.71 -16.67 -6.13
CA ALA A 213 -19.72 -15.25 -5.79
C ALA A 213 -20.84 -14.46 -6.49
N ARG A 214 -21.30 -14.92 -7.66
CA ARG A 214 -22.19 -14.17 -8.55
C ARG A 214 -23.52 -13.90 -7.87
N ALA A 215 -23.82 -12.62 -7.64
CA ALA A 215 -25.00 -12.16 -6.92
C ALA A 215 -25.25 -12.90 -5.60
N ALA A 216 -24.18 -13.32 -4.90
CA ALA A 216 -24.29 -14.05 -3.65
C ALA A 216 -25.11 -13.25 -2.63
N ALA A 217 -26.18 -13.86 -2.10
CA ALA A 217 -27.19 -13.16 -1.29
C ALA A 217 -26.63 -12.62 0.04
N SER A 218 -25.60 -13.27 0.58
CA SER A 218 -24.93 -12.84 1.82
C SER A 218 -23.91 -11.72 1.61
N VAL A 219 -23.66 -11.29 0.36
CA VAL A 219 -22.72 -10.22 0.02
C VAL A 219 -23.50 -8.98 -0.42
N THR A 220 -23.32 -7.88 0.31
CA THR A 220 -23.91 -6.58 -0.03
C THR A 220 -22.80 -5.59 -0.38
N PRO A 221 -22.79 -5.01 -1.60
CA PRO A 221 -21.89 -3.92 -1.91
C PRO A 221 -22.09 -2.72 -0.98
N GLU A 222 -20.98 -2.07 -0.63
CA GLU A 222 -20.96 -0.82 0.13
C GLU A 222 -21.76 0.29 -0.57
N PRO A 223 -22.08 1.42 0.11
CA PRO A 223 -22.69 2.57 -0.54
C PRO A 223 -21.89 3.08 -1.74
N THR A 224 -20.57 2.95 -1.70
CA THR A 224 -19.63 3.26 -2.80
C THR A 224 -19.73 2.30 -3.98
N GLY A 225 -20.37 1.13 -3.80
CA GLY A 225 -20.39 0.02 -4.76
C GLY A 225 -19.21 -0.94 -4.64
N SER A 226 -18.25 -0.64 -3.76
CA SER A 226 -17.13 -1.52 -3.44
C SER A 226 -17.58 -2.81 -2.72
N ILE A 227 -16.84 -3.90 -2.91
CA ILE A 227 -16.91 -5.11 -2.08
C ILE A 227 -15.48 -5.42 -1.68
N GLY A 228 -15.22 -5.44 -0.36
CA GLY A 228 -13.89 -5.75 0.16
C GLY A 228 -12.79 -4.79 -0.28
N ALA A 229 -13.11 -3.59 -0.80
CA ALA A 229 -12.14 -2.72 -1.47
C ALA A 229 -11.34 -3.41 -2.60
N SER A 230 -11.93 -4.38 -3.31
CA SER A 230 -11.29 -5.12 -4.40
C SER A 230 -12.11 -5.05 -5.69
N PRO A 231 -11.56 -4.50 -6.79
CA PRO A 231 -12.18 -4.58 -8.11
C PRO A 231 -12.51 -6.01 -8.57
N ALA A 232 -11.66 -7.00 -8.29
CA ALA A 232 -11.86 -8.41 -8.61
C ALA A 232 -13.02 -9.02 -7.82
N SER A 233 -13.18 -8.68 -6.54
CA SER A 233 -14.34 -9.07 -5.75
C SER A 233 -15.63 -8.50 -6.33
N VAL A 234 -15.62 -7.23 -6.73
CA VAL A 234 -16.79 -6.60 -7.38
C VAL A 234 -17.09 -7.25 -8.73
N ALA A 235 -16.07 -7.55 -9.54
CA ALA A 235 -16.22 -8.25 -10.81
C ALA A 235 -16.75 -9.69 -10.63
N ALA A 236 -16.26 -10.42 -9.62
CA ALA A 236 -16.73 -11.76 -9.28
C ALA A 236 -18.21 -11.77 -8.87
N TRP A 237 -18.64 -10.77 -8.09
CA TRP A 237 -20.02 -10.63 -7.66
C TRP A 237 -20.96 -10.23 -8.80
N LEU A 238 -20.54 -9.35 -9.70
CA LEU A 238 -21.33 -8.98 -10.89
C LEU A 238 -21.40 -10.11 -11.93
N GLY A 239 -20.32 -10.88 -12.08
CA GLY A 239 -20.21 -11.96 -13.04
C GLY A 239 -19.82 -11.49 -14.46
N ASP A 240 -19.82 -12.46 -15.38
CA ASP A 240 -19.32 -12.32 -16.76
C ASP A 240 -20.36 -11.78 -17.76
N ARG A 241 -21.61 -11.59 -17.31
CA ARG A 241 -22.68 -10.97 -18.12
C ARG A 241 -22.81 -9.50 -17.74
N ASP A 242 -23.06 -8.65 -18.74
CA ASP A 242 -23.30 -7.24 -18.50
C ASP A 242 -24.50 -7.07 -17.54
N PRO A 243 -24.30 -6.46 -16.34
CA PRO A 243 -25.36 -6.29 -15.33
C PRO A 243 -26.33 -5.13 -15.65
N GLY A 244 -26.19 -4.48 -16.81
CA GLY A 244 -26.87 -3.24 -17.17
C GLY A 244 -26.23 -1.98 -16.55
N PRO A 245 -26.64 -0.78 -16.97
CA PRO A 245 -25.97 0.48 -16.60
C PRO A 245 -26.27 1.00 -15.18
N GLY A 246 -27.28 0.46 -14.49
CA GLY A 246 -27.86 1.07 -13.29
C GLY A 246 -27.20 0.74 -11.94
N GLY A 247 -26.33 -0.28 -11.87
CA GLY A 247 -25.79 -0.78 -10.60
C GLY A 247 -24.65 0.06 -10.01
N ARG A 248 -24.66 0.29 -8.68
CA ARG A 248 -23.56 0.97 -7.96
C ARG A 248 -22.21 0.26 -8.11
N ALA A 249 -22.22 -1.08 -8.03
CA ALA A 249 -21.03 -1.92 -8.20
C ALA A 249 -20.43 -1.77 -9.61
N ARG A 250 -21.28 -1.69 -10.65
CA ARG A 250 -20.81 -1.39 -12.00
C ARG A 250 -20.19 0.01 -12.07
N ARG A 251 -20.88 1.04 -11.57
CA ARG A 251 -20.36 2.42 -11.59
C ARG A 251 -19.02 2.54 -10.87
N PHE A 252 -18.86 1.83 -9.76
CA PHE A 252 -17.59 1.71 -9.05
C PHE A 252 -16.49 1.18 -9.98
N LEU A 253 -16.69 0.03 -10.63
CA LEU A 253 -15.69 -0.51 -11.57
C LEU A 253 -15.39 0.44 -12.73
N GLU A 254 -16.40 1.06 -13.34
CA GLU A 254 -16.20 2.04 -14.43
C GLU A 254 -15.36 3.25 -13.95
N SER A 255 -15.60 3.71 -12.73
CA SER A 255 -14.82 4.82 -12.13
C SER A 255 -13.37 4.43 -11.87
N VAL A 256 -13.11 3.18 -11.46
CA VAL A 256 -11.77 2.68 -11.18
C VAL A 256 -11.01 2.49 -12.49
N THR A 257 -11.61 1.86 -13.50
CA THR A 257 -10.96 1.62 -14.80
C THR A 257 -10.68 2.90 -15.57
N ALA A 258 -11.54 3.92 -15.45
CA ALA A 258 -11.35 5.21 -16.11
C ALA A 258 -10.03 5.90 -15.69
N ARG A 259 -9.57 5.70 -14.44
CA ARG A 259 -8.34 6.35 -13.90
C ARG A 259 -7.08 5.95 -14.63
N HIS A 260 -6.94 4.67 -14.98
CA HIS A 260 -5.75 4.15 -15.63
C HIS A 260 -6.00 3.74 -17.08
N ARG A 261 -7.17 4.08 -17.64
CA ARG A 261 -7.60 3.71 -19.00
C ARG A 261 -7.63 2.20 -19.22
N GLY A 262 -8.06 1.45 -18.20
CA GLY A 262 -8.22 0.00 -18.27
C GLY A 262 -7.75 -0.72 -17.01
N PRO A 263 -6.43 -0.73 -16.70
CA PRO A 263 -5.86 -1.38 -15.52
C PRO A 263 -6.46 -0.88 -14.21
N VAL A 264 -6.39 -1.69 -13.17
CA VAL A 264 -6.97 -1.38 -11.86
C VAL A 264 -6.00 -1.70 -10.73
N PRO A 265 -6.04 -0.98 -9.60
CA PRO A 265 -5.27 -1.32 -8.41
C PRO A 265 -5.83 -2.55 -7.70
N SER A 266 -5.02 -3.22 -6.87
CA SER A 266 -5.43 -4.41 -6.09
C SER A 266 -6.38 -4.07 -4.95
N VAL A 267 -6.17 -2.90 -4.34
CA VAL A 267 -7.01 -2.35 -3.27
C VAL A 267 -7.46 -0.93 -3.60
N VAL A 268 -8.77 -0.69 -3.54
CA VAL A 268 -9.40 0.62 -3.75
C VAL A 268 -10.83 0.60 -3.20
N PRO A 269 -11.28 1.64 -2.47
CA PRO A 269 -10.55 2.83 -2.05
C PRO A 269 -9.62 2.61 -0.85
N ILE A 270 -8.59 3.46 -0.71
CA ILE A 270 -7.68 3.50 0.45
C ILE A 270 -7.68 4.86 1.17
N THR A 271 -8.80 5.59 1.12
CA THR A 271 -8.84 7.01 1.48
C THR A 271 -8.48 7.32 2.93
N VAL A 272 -8.84 6.46 3.89
CA VAL A 272 -8.51 6.70 5.31
C VAL A 272 -7.02 6.47 5.53
N PHE A 273 -6.50 5.36 5.01
CA PHE A 273 -5.09 5.00 5.03
C PHE A 273 -4.22 6.09 4.36
N GLU A 274 -4.55 6.49 3.13
CA GLU A 274 -3.83 7.52 2.37
C GLU A 274 -3.74 8.84 3.13
N ARG A 275 -4.87 9.28 3.69
CA ARG A 275 -4.97 10.56 4.40
C ARG A 275 -4.19 10.55 5.71
N ALA A 276 -4.34 9.50 6.51
CA ALA A 276 -3.67 9.39 7.80
C ALA A 276 -2.14 9.34 7.64
N TRP A 277 -1.62 8.48 6.75
CA TRP A 277 -0.18 8.36 6.51
C TRP A 277 0.43 9.63 5.90
N THR A 278 -0.26 10.24 4.94
CA THR A 278 0.23 11.47 4.30
C THR A 278 0.38 12.59 5.33
N VAL A 279 -0.63 12.78 6.19
CA VAL A 279 -0.60 13.80 7.24
C VAL A 279 0.46 13.48 8.28
N SER A 280 0.48 12.25 8.82
CA SER A 280 1.39 11.89 9.91
C SER A 280 2.85 11.99 9.49
N TRP A 281 3.21 11.50 8.31
CA TRP A 281 4.60 11.50 7.86
C TRP A 281 5.14 12.90 7.56
N LEU A 282 4.31 13.76 6.97
CA LEU A 282 4.68 15.15 6.71
C LEU A 282 4.77 15.95 8.02
N ALA A 283 3.74 15.87 8.87
CA ALA A 283 3.69 16.63 10.13
C ALA A 283 4.80 16.22 11.10
N ARG A 284 5.04 14.90 11.27
CA ARG A 284 6.12 14.38 12.12
C ARG A 284 7.51 14.83 11.66
N SER A 285 7.67 15.08 10.36
CA SER A 285 8.91 15.57 9.77
C SER A 285 9.06 17.09 9.85
N GLY A 286 8.19 17.79 10.60
CA GLY A 286 8.24 19.24 10.79
C GLY A 286 7.77 20.05 9.58
N VAL A 287 7.12 19.41 8.59
CA VAL A 287 6.57 20.14 7.44
C VAL A 287 5.40 21.00 7.92
N PRO A 288 5.39 22.33 7.69
CA PRO A 288 4.29 23.18 8.09
C PRO A 288 3.07 22.91 7.20
N LEU A 289 2.11 22.16 7.76
CA LEU A 289 0.85 21.79 7.10
C LEU A 289 -0.26 22.79 7.43
N HIS A 290 -1.15 22.99 6.45
CA HIS A 290 -2.41 23.72 6.62
C HIS A 290 -3.51 22.86 5.99
N PRO A 291 -3.90 21.75 6.64
CA PRO A 291 -4.89 20.85 6.07
C PRO A 291 -6.26 21.55 5.96
N PRO A 292 -7.05 21.23 4.92
CA PRO A 292 -8.43 21.71 4.85
C PRO A 292 -9.22 21.19 6.08
N PRO A 293 -10.11 21.98 6.70
CA PRO A 293 -10.86 21.56 7.88
C PRO A 293 -11.62 20.24 7.69
N GLU A 294 -12.08 19.99 6.46
CA GLU A 294 -12.78 18.77 6.07
C GLU A 294 -11.91 17.52 6.21
N LEU A 295 -10.58 17.63 6.12
CA LEU A 295 -9.66 16.49 6.27
C LEU A 295 -9.65 15.98 7.72
N ALA A 296 -9.52 16.87 8.69
CA ALA A 296 -9.57 16.50 10.10
C ALA A 296 -10.97 15.99 10.50
N ALA A 297 -12.02 16.64 9.99
CA ALA A 297 -13.40 16.20 10.20
C ALA A 297 -13.64 14.79 9.62
N PHE A 298 -13.11 14.51 8.42
CA PHE A 298 -13.19 13.19 7.79
C PHE A 298 -12.47 12.12 8.61
N LEU A 299 -11.21 12.37 9.02
CA LEU A 299 -10.43 11.42 9.82
C LEU A 299 -11.14 11.12 11.15
N ARG A 300 -11.66 12.14 11.83
CA ARG A 300 -12.44 11.95 13.05
C ARG A 300 -13.73 11.15 12.81
N ALA A 301 -14.47 11.47 11.76
CA ALA A 301 -15.72 10.78 11.43
C ALA A 301 -15.51 9.32 10.97
N SER A 302 -14.30 8.97 10.54
CA SER A 302 -13.96 7.60 10.15
C SER A 302 -13.80 6.64 11.33
N LEU A 303 -13.55 7.16 12.54
CA LEU A 303 -13.37 6.35 13.75
C LEU A 303 -14.73 5.93 14.34
N GLY A 304 -15.03 4.63 14.26
CA GLY A 304 -16.15 4.00 14.95
C GLY A 304 -15.75 3.38 16.30
N PRO A 305 -16.68 2.67 16.98
CA PRO A 305 -16.38 1.95 18.23
C PRO A 305 -15.30 0.88 18.08
N ALA A 306 -15.21 0.28 16.90
CA ALA A 306 -14.17 -0.67 16.52
C ALA A 306 -12.96 0.02 15.86
N GLY A 307 -12.86 1.34 15.85
CA GLY A 307 -11.90 2.06 15.01
C GLY A 307 -12.34 2.14 13.55
N THR A 308 -11.39 2.10 12.62
CA THR A 308 -11.60 2.28 11.18
C THR A 308 -10.71 1.36 10.35
N GLY A 309 -11.10 1.10 9.10
CA GLY A 309 -10.29 0.37 8.12
C GLY A 309 -9.65 1.31 7.10
N GLY A 310 -8.72 0.82 6.30
CA GLY A 310 -7.99 1.63 5.30
C GLY A 310 -8.87 2.38 4.28
N GLY A 311 -10.08 1.89 4.02
CA GLY A 311 -11.07 2.52 3.15
C GLY A 311 -12.40 1.75 3.13
N SER A 312 -13.40 2.29 2.42
CA SER A 312 -14.74 1.69 2.32
C SER A 312 -14.68 0.25 1.78
N GLY A 313 -15.21 -0.69 2.58
CA GLY A 313 -15.23 -2.12 2.29
C GLY A 313 -14.15 -2.93 3.01
N LEU A 314 -13.18 -2.30 3.66
CA LEU A 314 -12.21 -2.98 4.52
C LEU A 314 -12.69 -3.00 5.98
N PRO A 315 -12.45 -4.10 6.72
CA PRO A 315 -12.80 -4.18 8.14
C PRO A 315 -11.92 -3.24 8.97
N SER A 316 -12.45 -2.79 10.12
CA SER A 316 -11.69 -1.95 11.06
C SER A 316 -10.47 -2.68 11.60
N ASP A 317 -9.35 -1.96 11.67
CA ASP A 317 -8.05 -2.52 12.03
C ASP A 317 -7.25 -1.58 12.94
N ALA A 318 -6.35 -2.16 13.76
CA ALA A 318 -5.56 -1.40 14.71
C ALA A 318 -4.51 -0.50 14.05
N ASP A 319 -4.03 -0.84 12.84
CA ASP A 319 -2.97 -0.11 12.15
C ASP A 319 -3.49 1.24 11.64
N THR A 320 -4.52 1.19 10.80
CA THR A 320 -5.21 2.37 10.26
C THR A 320 -5.78 3.22 11.38
N SER A 321 -6.43 2.59 12.38
CA SER A 321 -6.99 3.31 13.52
C SER A 321 -5.93 4.07 14.30
N SER A 322 -4.78 3.45 14.56
CA SER A 322 -3.67 4.11 15.25
C SER A 322 -3.07 5.24 14.41
N GLY A 323 -2.91 5.03 13.11
CA GLY A 323 -2.46 6.07 12.17
C GLY A 323 -3.40 7.28 12.14
N VAL A 324 -4.73 7.06 12.17
CA VAL A 324 -5.72 8.14 12.27
C VAL A 324 -5.60 8.89 13.59
N LEU A 325 -5.50 8.19 14.72
CA LEU A 325 -5.34 8.79 16.04
C LEU A 325 -4.08 9.66 16.11
N TYR A 326 -2.96 9.15 15.60
CA TYR A 326 -1.70 9.89 15.60
C TYR A 326 -1.75 11.11 14.66
N ALA A 327 -2.34 10.96 13.46
CA ALA A 327 -2.55 12.10 12.55
C ALA A 327 -3.42 13.19 13.21
N LEU A 328 -4.51 12.82 13.88
CA LEU A 328 -5.36 13.77 14.61
C LEU A 328 -4.61 14.46 15.76
N SER A 329 -3.77 13.72 16.49
CA SER A 329 -2.90 14.28 17.55
C SER A 329 -1.91 15.31 16.98
N LEU A 330 -1.27 15.03 15.85
CA LEU A 330 -0.35 15.96 15.16
C LEU A 330 -1.06 17.20 14.61
N LEU A 331 -2.36 17.10 14.34
CA LEU A 331 -3.22 18.24 13.96
C LEU A 331 -3.78 19.01 15.18
N GLY A 332 -3.39 18.66 16.41
CA GLY A 332 -3.85 19.32 17.63
C GLY A 332 -5.27 18.94 18.04
N ILE A 333 -5.79 17.81 17.56
CA ILE A 333 -7.14 17.31 17.88
C ILE A 333 -7.00 15.89 18.46
N PRO A 334 -6.31 15.71 19.61
CA PRO A 334 -6.07 14.39 20.16
C PRO A 334 -7.39 13.68 20.50
N HIS A 335 -7.42 12.37 20.30
CA HIS A 335 -8.56 11.51 20.60
C HIS A 335 -8.13 10.33 21.47
N PRO A 336 -8.91 9.92 22.49
CA PRO A 336 -8.54 8.80 23.34
C PRO A 336 -8.34 7.49 22.53
N PRO A 337 -7.24 6.75 22.78
CA PRO A 337 -6.94 5.49 22.08
C PRO A 337 -7.59 4.25 22.73
N ASP A 338 -8.47 4.42 23.74
CA ASP A 338 -9.00 3.33 24.59
C ASP A 338 -9.59 2.16 23.80
N PHE A 339 -10.25 2.43 22.66
CA PHE A 339 -10.84 1.39 21.84
C PHE A 339 -9.78 0.46 21.24
N LEU A 340 -8.52 0.87 21.12
CA LEU A 340 -7.47 -0.01 20.60
C LEU A 340 -7.23 -1.22 21.51
N TRP A 341 -7.56 -1.15 22.81
CA TRP A 341 -7.39 -2.30 23.72
C TRP A 341 -8.21 -3.54 23.33
N GLN A 342 -9.21 -3.42 22.46
CA GLN A 342 -9.91 -4.59 21.91
C GLN A 342 -9.04 -5.41 20.92
N TYR A 343 -7.93 -4.84 20.45
CA TYR A 343 -6.93 -5.48 19.60
C TYR A 343 -5.71 -5.95 20.43
N GLU A 344 -5.75 -5.75 21.74
CA GLU A 344 -4.68 -6.11 22.65
C GLU A 344 -4.60 -7.64 22.82
N THR A 345 -3.42 -8.20 22.60
CA THR A 345 -3.05 -9.57 22.96
C THR A 345 -2.17 -9.57 24.20
N ASP A 346 -1.82 -10.77 24.70
CA ASP A 346 -0.93 -10.94 25.85
C ASP A 346 0.42 -10.23 25.67
N THR A 347 0.91 -10.11 24.43
CA THR A 347 2.26 -9.59 24.14
C THR A 347 2.25 -8.30 23.32
N HIS A 348 1.27 -8.10 22.43
CA HIS A 348 1.28 -7.04 21.43
C HIS A 348 -0.13 -6.63 21.03
N PHE A 349 -0.30 -5.85 19.97
CA PHE A 349 -1.59 -5.56 19.34
C PHE A 349 -1.66 -6.29 18.00
N CYS A 350 -2.73 -7.04 17.77
CA CYS A 350 -3.01 -7.63 16.48
C CYS A 350 -3.64 -6.59 15.53
N THR A 351 -3.55 -6.81 14.21
CA THR A 351 -4.11 -5.86 13.22
C THR A 351 -5.63 -5.97 13.19
N TRP A 352 -6.16 -7.20 13.16
CA TRP A 352 -7.59 -7.48 13.22
C TRP A 352 -7.98 -8.32 14.43
N GLN A 353 -9.16 -8.06 15.00
CA GLN A 353 -9.65 -8.86 16.13
C GLN A 353 -9.70 -10.37 15.80
N GLY A 354 -9.21 -11.19 16.71
CA GLY A 354 -9.20 -12.65 16.58
C GLY A 354 -8.09 -13.20 15.67
N GLU A 355 -7.18 -12.37 15.16
CA GLU A 355 -5.96 -12.87 14.55
C GLU A 355 -4.79 -12.94 15.55
N ASN A 356 -3.79 -13.76 15.23
CA ASN A 356 -2.53 -13.84 15.96
C ASN A 356 -1.33 -13.43 15.06
N GLY A 357 -1.60 -12.56 14.09
CA GLY A 357 -0.61 -12.04 13.14
C GLY A 357 0.31 -11.02 13.79
N LEU A 358 1.60 -11.09 13.48
CA LEU A 358 2.62 -10.17 13.98
C LEU A 358 2.80 -9.03 12.97
N SER A 359 2.67 -7.79 13.44
CA SER A 359 2.85 -6.59 12.62
C SER A 359 3.65 -5.55 13.40
N VAL A 360 4.84 -5.24 12.92
CA VAL A 360 5.72 -4.23 13.51
C VAL A 360 5.13 -2.85 13.24
N GLY A 361 4.58 -2.61 12.05
CA GLY A 361 3.90 -1.38 11.68
C GLY A 361 2.74 -1.08 12.63
N THR A 362 1.83 -2.04 12.80
CA THR A 362 0.66 -1.91 13.69
C THR A 362 1.05 -1.55 15.11
N ASN A 363 2.05 -2.22 15.67
CA ASN A 363 2.51 -1.95 17.03
C ASN A 363 3.27 -0.62 17.13
N SER A 364 4.02 -0.25 16.10
CA SER A 364 4.68 1.07 16.04
C SER A 364 3.67 2.21 16.00
N HIS A 365 2.63 2.09 15.18
CA HIS A 365 1.57 3.11 15.11
C HIS A 365 0.72 3.13 16.39
N ALA A 366 0.46 1.97 17.02
CA ALA A 366 -0.20 1.93 18.32
C ALA A 366 0.65 2.64 19.39
N LEU A 367 1.97 2.43 19.39
CA LEU A 367 2.90 3.17 20.27
C LEU A 367 2.82 4.68 20.02
N GLU A 368 2.79 5.13 18.76
CA GLU A 368 2.59 6.54 18.43
C GLU A 368 1.26 7.09 18.96
N ALA A 369 0.16 6.34 18.79
CA ALA A 369 -1.18 6.76 19.21
C ALA A 369 -1.29 6.89 20.74
N PHE A 370 -0.82 5.90 21.49
CA PHE A 370 -0.81 5.96 22.96
C PHE A 370 0.20 6.98 23.48
N GLY A 371 1.40 7.02 22.91
CA GLY A 371 2.47 7.92 23.30
C GLY A 371 2.13 9.39 23.08
N SER A 372 1.63 9.74 21.89
CA SER A 372 1.25 11.12 21.57
C SER A 372 0.08 11.59 22.42
N TYR A 373 -0.89 10.72 22.70
CA TYR A 373 -2.02 11.03 23.56
C TYR A 373 -1.57 11.29 25.01
N LEU A 374 -0.72 10.42 25.57
CA LEU A 374 -0.21 10.58 26.93
C LEU A 374 0.64 11.86 27.08
N HIS A 375 1.57 12.12 26.16
CA HIS A 375 2.35 13.36 26.15
C HIS A 375 1.44 14.60 26.07
N GLY A 376 0.37 14.53 25.27
CA GLY A 376 -0.62 15.60 25.18
C GLY A 376 -1.35 15.87 26.50
N LEU A 377 -1.68 14.82 27.27
CA LEU A 377 -2.28 14.97 28.60
C LEU A 377 -1.33 15.65 29.59
N GLU A 378 -0.05 15.29 29.58
CA GLU A 378 0.98 15.84 30.48
C GLU A 378 1.30 17.31 30.16
N ALA A 379 1.44 17.65 28.88
CA ALA A 379 1.71 19.01 28.43
C ALA A 379 0.55 19.99 28.73
N SER A 380 -0.68 19.48 28.82
CA SER A 380 -1.90 20.26 29.07
C SER A 380 -2.11 20.68 30.53
N GLY A 381 -1.07 20.59 31.37
CA GLY A 381 -1.05 20.48 32.84
C GLY A 381 -1.99 21.32 33.72
N THR A 382 -2.82 22.25 33.21
CA THR A 382 -3.72 23.06 34.05
C THR A 382 -4.96 23.65 33.35
N GLY A 383 -5.65 23.00 32.38
CA GLY A 383 -6.88 23.69 31.91
C GLY A 383 -7.94 23.08 30.99
N VAL A 384 -7.65 22.20 30.03
CA VAL A 384 -8.66 21.93 28.97
C VAL A 384 -9.01 20.45 28.73
N HIS A 385 -8.25 19.48 29.25
CA HIS A 385 -8.56 18.04 29.07
C HIS A 385 -8.38 17.19 30.35
N ARG A 386 -9.18 17.49 31.39
CA ARG A 386 -9.33 16.60 32.56
C ARG A 386 -10.30 15.44 32.23
N SER A 387 -9.93 14.51 31.36
CA SER A 387 -10.80 13.34 31.04
C SER A 387 -10.24 11.98 31.42
N ALA A 388 -8.91 11.83 31.58
CA ALA A 388 -8.31 10.56 31.97
C ALA A 388 -8.12 10.49 33.50
N THR A 389 -8.54 9.38 34.12
CA THR A 389 -8.25 9.07 35.52
C THR A 389 -6.78 8.67 35.71
N ALA A 390 -6.28 8.71 36.95
CA ALA A 390 -4.93 8.24 37.26
C ALA A 390 -4.72 6.75 36.87
N GLU A 391 -5.79 5.95 36.97
CA GLU A 391 -5.79 4.56 36.52
C GLU A 391 -5.64 4.46 34.99
N GLN A 392 -6.36 5.28 34.23
CA GLN A 392 -6.24 5.32 32.76
C GLN A 392 -4.84 5.76 32.33
N VAL A 393 -4.29 6.80 32.96
CA VAL A 393 -2.91 7.26 32.74
C VAL A 393 -1.92 6.12 33.02
N GLY A 394 -2.10 5.40 34.13
CA GLY A 394 -1.30 4.22 34.46
C GLY A 394 -1.40 3.11 33.41
N ARG A 395 -2.60 2.87 32.86
CA ARG A 395 -2.82 1.88 31.79
C ARG A 395 -2.19 2.30 30.47
N TYR A 396 -2.23 3.58 30.10
CA TYR A 396 -1.52 4.08 28.91
C TYR A 396 -0.01 3.87 29.03
N ALA A 397 0.58 4.24 30.17
CA ALA A 397 2.01 4.05 30.42
C ALA A 397 2.40 2.55 30.41
N ALA A 398 1.56 1.67 30.96
CA ALA A 398 1.77 0.23 30.89
C ALA A 398 1.68 -0.30 29.45
N THR A 399 0.73 0.20 28.66
CA THR A 399 0.55 -0.16 27.24
C THR A 399 1.79 0.23 26.43
N ILE A 400 2.29 1.47 26.61
CA ILE A 400 3.51 1.98 25.97
C ILE A 400 4.71 1.09 26.29
N ARG A 401 4.93 0.75 27.57
CA ARG A 401 6.03 -0.15 27.96
C ARG A 401 5.92 -1.53 27.33
N LYS A 402 4.72 -2.12 27.32
CA LYS A 402 4.48 -3.45 26.73
C LYS A 402 4.83 -3.47 25.25
N ILE A 403 4.29 -2.52 24.48
CA ILE A 403 4.52 -2.44 23.04
C ILE A 403 6.00 -2.14 22.73
N SER A 404 6.63 -1.25 23.50
CA SER A 404 8.04 -0.89 23.30
C SER A 404 8.97 -2.09 23.54
N ALA A 405 8.73 -2.85 24.61
CA ALA A 405 9.46 -4.08 24.89
C ALA A 405 9.28 -5.11 23.77
N TRP A 406 8.04 -5.34 23.33
CA TRP A 406 7.75 -6.25 22.22
C TRP A 406 8.44 -5.83 20.92
N LEU A 407 8.40 -4.53 20.57
CA LEU A 407 9.11 -4.01 19.38
C LEU A 407 10.62 -4.25 19.48
N CYS A 408 11.23 -4.06 20.65
CA CYS A 408 12.66 -4.36 20.87
C CYS A 408 12.97 -5.85 20.69
N GLU A 409 12.09 -6.75 21.13
CA GLU A 409 12.20 -8.20 20.96
C GLU A 409 12.06 -8.64 19.49
N GLN A 410 11.23 -7.94 18.70
CA GLN A 410 11.04 -8.25 17.28
C GLN A 410 12.17 -7.72 16.38
N GLN A 411 13.13 -6.95 16.92
CA GLN A 411 14.23 -6.43 16.13
C GLN A 411 15.14 -7.55 15.63
N GLN A 412 15.44 -7.55 14.34
CA GLN A 412 16.32 -8.52 13.73
C GLN A 412 17.76 -8.38 14.24
N ALA A 413 18.56 -9.44 14.07
CA ALA A 413 19.95 -9.47 14.53
C ALA A 413 20.80 -8.35 13.90
N ASP A 414 20.50 -7.96 12.67
CA ASP A 414 21.18 -6.89 11.94
C ASP A 414 20.78 -5.47 12.37
N GLY A 415 19.73 -5.33 13.19
CA GLY A 415 19.19 -4.05 13.66
C GLY A 415 17.95 -3.56 12.90
N SER A 416 17.51 -4.26 11.85
CA SER A 416 16.31 -3.89 11.11
C SER A 416 15.02 -4.46 11.71
N TRP A 417 13.88 -3.99 11.21
CA TRP A 417 12.60 -4.67 11.34
C TRP A 417 12.00 -4.95 9.97
N SER A 418 11.32 -6.09 9.86
CA SER A 418 10.44 -6.40 8.73
C SER A 418 8.99 -6.25 9.16
N ASP A 419 8.11 -5.92 8.23
CA ASP A 419 6.68 -5.79 8.49
C ASP A 419 5.87 -6.59 7.46
N ARG A 420 4.73 -7.13 7.90
CA ARG A 420 3.88 -7.96 7.04
C ARG A 420 3.21 -7.18 5.91
N TRP A 421 3.09 -5.85 6.01
CA TRP A 421 2.39 -5.02 5.02
C TRP A 421 3.30 -4.47 3.93
N HIS A 422 4.61 -4.71 4.00
CA HIS A 422 5.58 -4.09 3.10
C HIS A 422 6.81 -4.96 2.86
N ALA A 423 7.27 -5.07 1.61
CA ALA A 423 8.37 -5.93 1.22
C ALA A 423 9.71 -5.48 1.80
N SER A 424 9.88 -4.17 1.95
CA SER A 424 11.13 -3.55 2.39
C SER A 424 11.29 -3.50 3.91
N PRO A 425 12.44 -3.94 4.46
CA PRO A 425 12.77 -3.73 5.87
C PRO A 425 12.98 -2.24 6.23
N TYR A 426 13.23 -1.37 5.25
CA TYR A 426 13.32 0.07 5.49
C TYR A 426 11.98 0.64 5.98
N TYR A 427 10.84 0.09 5.51
CA TYR A 427 9.51 0.50 5.99
C TYR A 427 9.29 0.11 7.44
N GLY A 428 9.45 -1.18 7.78
CA GLY A 428 9.27 -1.67 9.15
C GLY A 428 10.18 -0.94 10.15
N THR A 429 11.44 -0.71 9.75
CA THR A 429 12.40 0.07 10.54
C THR A 429 12.00 1.55 10.66
N ALA A 430 11.44 2.16 9.62
CA ALA A 430 10.96 3.55 9.65
C ALA A 430 9.67 3.75 10.44
N CYS A 431 8.88 2.70 10.65
CA CYS A 431 7.80 2.68 11.62
C CYS A 431 8.37 2.56 13.06
N ALA A 432 9.17 1.53 13.32
CA ALA A 432 9.61 1.19 14.67
C ALA A 432 10.61 2.18 15.28
N ALA A 433 11.70 2.49 14.58
CA ALA A 433 12.81 3.22 15.18
C ALA A 433 12.45 4.67 15.57
N PRO A 434 11.75 5.46 14.75
CA PRO A 434 11.26 6.76 15.18
C PRO A 434 10.23 6.66 16.30
N ALA A 435 9.26 5.72 16.25
CA ALA A 435 8.26 5.57 17.31
C ALA A 435 8.91 5.23 18.67
N LEU A 436 9.86 4.29 18.69
CA LEU A 436 10.65 3.94 19.87
C LEU A 436 11.53 5.10 20.37
N ALA A 437 12.13 5.86 19.46
CA ALA A 437 12.96 7.01 19.82
C ALA A 437 12.15 8.11 20.53
N GLU A 438 10.90 8.31 20.14
CA GLU A 438 10.04 9.36 20.68
C GLU A 438 9.23 8.91 21.91
N PHE A 439 8.72 7.68 21.91
CA PHE A 439 7.75 7.20 22.92
C PHE A 439 8.21 5.96 23.68
N GLY A 440 9.29 5.30 23.25
CA GLY A 440 9.73 4.01 23.80
C GLY A 440 10.56 4.08 25.08
N GLY A 441 10.90 5.29 25.54
CA GLY A 441 11.70 5.51 26.74
C GLY A 441 13.17 5.03 26.65
N PRO A 442 13.94 5.17 27.74
CA PRO A 442 15.38 4.87 27.75
C PRO A 442 15.73 3.41 27.43
N GLU A 443 14.86 2.46 27.79
CA GLU A 443 15.08 1.02 27.55
C GLU A 443 15.14 0.69 26.05
N SER A 444 14.48 1.50 25.21
CA SER A 444 14.47 1.32 23.75
C SER A 444 15.70 1.91 23.04
N ALA A 445 16.57 2.64 23.76
CA ALA A 445 17.67 3.40 23.15
C ALA A 445 18.66 2.52 22.37
N ALA A 446 19.01 1.34 22.92
CA ALA A 446 19.92 0.41 22.26
C ALA A 446 19.31 -0.17 20.96
N ALA A 447 18.00 -0.42 20.93
CA ALA A 447 17.32 -0.88 19.73
C ALA A 447 17.35 0.19 18.63
N VAL A 448 17.09 1.45 19.01
CA VAL A 448 17.18 2.60 18.10
C VAL A 448 18.60 2.78 17.53
N ASP A 449 19.63 2.64 18.37
CA ASP A 449 21.03 2.77 17.93
C ASP A 449 21.43 1.67 16.93
N ARG A 450 20.96 0.43 17.14
CA ARG A 450 21.14 -0.67 16.17
C ARG A 450 20.44 -0.38 14.84
N ALA A 451 19.25 0.22 14.88
CA ALA A 451 18.52 0.61 13.67
C ALA A 451 19.30 1.65 12.85
N VAL A 452 19.81 2.68 13.50
CA VAL A 452 20.63 3.72 12.86
C VAL A 452 21.92 3.12 12.30
N ALA A 453 22.59 2.23 13.06
CA ALA A 453 23.80 1.54 12.59
C ALA A 453 23.52 0.68 11.34
N TRP A 454 22.39 -0.02 11.30
CA TRP A 454 21.96 -0.80 10.13
C TRP A 454 21.72 0.09 8.90
N VAL A 455 21.01 1.22 9.06
CA VAL A 455 20.80 2.16 7.95
C VAL A 455 22.13 2.71 7.44
N LEU A 456 23.05 3.09 8.33
CA LEU A 456 24.39 3.55 7.93
C LEU A 456 25.17 2.48 7.16
N ALA A 457 25.11 1.22 7.61
CA ALA A 457 25.83 0.11 7.01
C ALA A 457 25.29 -0.32 5.64
N THR A 458 24.02 -0.01 5.34
CA THR A 458 23.34 -0.45 4.11
C THR A 458 23.18 0.65 3.05
N GLN A 459 23.77 1.84 3.26
CA GLN A 459 23.73 2.92 2.27
C GLN A 459 24.52 2.55 1.02
N ARG A 460 23.91 2.72 -0.16
CA ARG A 460 24.55 2.46 -1.45
C ARG A 460 25.57 3.56 -1.81
N PRO A 461 26.50 3.31 -2.75
CA PRO A 461 27.51 4.30 -3.16
C PRO A 461 26.91 5.62 -3.70
N ASP A 462 25.77 5.57 -4.38
CA ASP A 462 25.05 6.74 -4.90
C ASP A 462 24.26 7.51 -3.81
N GLY A 463 24.26 7.01 -2.58
CA GLY A 463 23.57 7.61 -1.43
C GLY A 463 22.14 7.08 -1.22
N SER A 464 21.64 6.22 -2.11
CA SER A 464 20.30 5.62 -1.99
C SER A 464 20.27 4.44 -1.01
N TRP A 465 19.05 4.00 -0.69
CA TRP A 465 18.75 2.74 -0.04
C TRP A 465 17.67 1.98 -0.80
N GLY A 466 17.67 0.66 -0.62
CA GLY A 466 16.55 -0.17 -1.04
C GLY A 466 16.89 -1.66 -1.13
N LEU A 467 15.85 -2.48 -0.97
CA LEU A 467 15.90 -3.93 -0.81
C LEU A 467 16.51 -4.63 -2.02
N TRP A 468 16.01 -4.31 -3.22
CA TRP A 468 16.50 -4.89 -4.48
C TRP A 468 17.39 -3.90 -5.22
N GLU A 469 16.91 -2.67 -5.37
CA GLU A 469 17.63 -1.56 -5.99
C GLU A 469 17.45 -0.27 -5.18
N GLY A 470 18.19 0.79 -5.50
CA GLY A 470 17.99 2.07 -4.84
C GLY A 470 16.64 2.66 -5.24
N THR A 471 15.75 2.93 -4.28
CA THR A 471 14.42 3.50 -4.56
C THR A 471 14.22 4.80 -3.81
N ALA A 472 13.37 5.68 -4.34
CA ALA A 472 13.06 6.93 -3.67
C ALA A 472 12.27 6.71 -2.37
N GLU A 473 11.36 5.73 -2.37
CA GLU A 473 10.58 5.35 -1.19
C GLU A 473 11.47 4.90 -0.03
N GLU A 474 12.34 3.92 -0.27
CA GLU A 474 13.17 3.34 0.78
C GLU A 474 14.28 4.31 1.21
N THR A 475 14.78 5.14 0.28
CA THR A 475 15.69 6.23 0.64
C THR A 475 15.02 7.27 1.53
N ALA A 476 13.74 7.59 1.31
CA ALA A 476 13.01 8.49 2.19
C ALA A 476 12.81 7.89 3.59
N TYR A 477 12.53 6.59 3.68
CA TYR A 477 12.47 5.86 4.95
C TYR A 477 13.81 5.90 5.70
N ALA A 478 14.92 5.61 5.01
CA ALA A 478 16.25 5.69 5.59
C ALA A 478 16.59 7.09 6.13
N VAL A 479 16.31 8.15 5.35
CA VAL A 479 16.51 9.54 5.80
C VAL A 479 15.69 9.85 7.05
N ARG A 480 14.43 9.39 7.10
CA ARG A 480 13.56 9.58 8.29
C ARG A 480 14.08 8.82 9.49
N ILE A 481 14.54 7.58 9.36
CA ILE A 481 15.14 6.81 10.46
C ILE A 481 16.33 7.58 11.02
N LEU A 482 17.27 8.01 10.17
CA LEU A 482 18.48 8.71 10.60
C LEU A 482 18.15 10.02 11.35
N LEU A 483 17.28 10.85 10.78
CA LEU A 483 17.04 12.21 11.28
C LEU A 483 15.98 12.30 12.37
N LEU A 484 15.00 11.40 12.42
CA LEU A 484 13.97 11.39 13.46
C LEU A 484 14.38 10.58 14.70
N SER A 485 15.34 9.66 14.57
CA SER A 485 15.79 8.84 15.70
C SER A 485 17.08 9.35 16.38
N ARG A 486 18.05 9.88 15.61
CA ARG A 486 19.36 10.33 16.10
C ARG A 486 19.88 11.56 15.34
N ALA A 487 19.15 12.65 15.42
CA ALA A 487 19.46 13.91 14.74
C ALA A 487 20.84 14.51 15.11
N SER A 488 21.39 14.17 16.28
CA SER A 488 22.68 14.65 16.76
C SER A 488 23.90 13.80 16.32
N ASP A 489 23.70 12.61 15.73
CA ASP A 489 24.82 11.81 15.20
C ASP A 489 25.28 12.37 13.85
N ALA A 490 26.50 12.94 13.81
CA ALA A 490 27.07 13.53 12.60
C ALA A 490 27.15 12.55 11.42
N ARG A 491 27.34 11.25 11.67
CA ARG A 491 27.35 10.22 10.61
C ARG A 491 25.95 10.03 10.03
N ALA A 492 24.93 10.04 10.89
CA ALA A 492 23.54 9.95 10.48
C ALA A 492 23.13 11.17 9.63
N VAL A 493 23.54 12.37 10.04
CA VAL A 493 23.30 13.61 9.30
C VAL A 493 23.96 13.57 7.91
N GLU A 494 25.23 13.15 7.83
CA GLU A 494 25.93 13.07 6.54
C GLU A 494 25.35 12.00 5.60
N ALA A 495 25.03 10.82 6.13
CA ALA A 495 24.35 9.78 5.35
C ALA A 495 22.98 10.26 4.84
N ALA A 496 22.19 10.92 5.69
CA ALA A 496 20.91 11.50 5.32
C ALA A 496 21.06 12.60 4.25
N ARG A 497 22.12 13.43 4.32
CA ARG A 497 22.44 14.45 3.31
C ARG A 497 22.68 13.81 1.94
N ARG A 498 23.42 12.70 1.88
CA ARG A 498 23.62 11.93 0.64
C ARG A 498 22.31 11.35 0.11
N GLY A 499 21.46 10.80 0.99
CA GLY A 499 20.10 10.36 0.64
C GLY A 499 19.23 11.48 0.06
N GLY A 500 19.23 12.65 0.70
CA GLY A 500 18.53 13.83 0.19
C GLY A 500 19.05 14.30 -1.17
N ALA A 501 20.35 14.15 -1.44
CA ALA A 501 20.92 14.46 -2.75
C ALA A 501 20.42 13.48 -3.82
N TYR A 502 20.37 12.18 -3.51
CA TYR A 502 19.75 11.17 -4.38
C TYR A 502 18.28 11.50 -4.66
N LEU A 503 17.48 11.77 -3.62
CA LEU A 503 16.06 12.12 -3.76
C LEU A 503 15.84 13.33 -4.66
N ARG A 504 16.67 14.38 -4.53
CA ARG A 504 16.61 15.56 -5.41
C ARG A 504 16.95 15.23 -6.87
N ALA A 505 17.85 14.28 -7.11
CA ALA A 505 18.23 13.87 -8.45
C ALA A 505 17.12 13.07 -9.16
N VAL A 506 16.33 12.28 -8.42
CA VAL A 506 15.25 11.44 -8.97
C VAL A 506 13.86 12.08 -8.90
N THR A 507 13.75 13.27 -8.31
CA THR A 507 12.50 14.06 -8.22
C THR A 507 12.51 15.20 -9.23
N ARG A 508 11.48 15.29 -10.08
CA ARG A 508 11.33 16.39 -11.04
C ARG A 508 10.98 17.70 -10.31
N ALA A 509 11.19 18.83 -10.99
CA ALA A 509 10.96 20.17 -10.43
C ALA A 509 9.49 20.42 -10.01
N ASP A 510 8.53 19.74 -10.63
CA ASP A 510 7.11 19.79 -10.29
C ASP A 510 6.73 18.88 -9.11
N GLY A 511 7.70 18.20 -8.50
CA GLY A 511 7.51 17.23 -7.43
C GLY A 511 7.04 15.85 -7.90
N THR A 512 6.93 15.62 -9.22
CA THR A 512 6.64 14.28 -9.76
C THR A 512 7.92 13.45 -9.86
N MET A 513 7.83 12.13 -9.66
CA MET A 513 9.00 11.25 -9.72
C MET A 513 9.01 10.34 -10.93
N MET A 514 10.20 9.84 -11.23
CA MET A 514 10.46 9.02 -12.42
C MET A 514 9.79 7.64 -12.34
N SER A 515 9.75 7.01 -11.16
CA SER A 515 9.04 5.74 -10.92
C SER A 515 8.92 5.46 -9.42
N PHE A 516 7.86 4.76 -9.02
CA PHE A 516 7.72 4.13 -7.72
C PHE A 516 7.50 2.63 -7.94
N PRO A 517 8.50 1.78 -7.62
CA PRO A 517 8.27 0.35 -7.70
C PRO A 517 7.26 -0.07 -6.63
N PRO A 518 6.39 -1.05 -6.92
CA PRO A 518 5.43 -1.53 -5.94
C PRO A 518 6.14 -2.34 -4.85
N LEU A 519 5.92 -1.95 -3.59
CA LEU A 519 6.54 -2.57 -2.41
C LEU A 519 5.53 -2.91 -1.30
N TRP A 520 4.28 -2.44 -1.41
CA TRP A 520 3.25 -2.69 -0.40
C TRP A 520 2.52 -3.99 -0.69
N HIS A 521 2.23 -4.76 0.36
CA HIS A 521 1.61 -6.08 0.23
C HIS A 521 0.09 -5.98 0.13
N ASP A 522 -0.43 -6.58 -0.93
CA ASP A 522 -1.83 -6.96 -1.08
C ASP A 522 -1.87 -8.28 -1.90
N LYS A 523 -2.87 -8.55 -2.74
CA LYS A 523 -2.87 -9.76 -3.59
C LYS A 523 -1.67 -9.86 -4.54
N ASP A 524 -1.06 -8.72 -4.85
CA ASP A 524 0.29 -8.57 -5.36
C ASP A 524 0.93 -7.30 -4.75
N LEU A 525 2.09 -6.88 -5.27
CA LEU A 525 2.71 -5.64 -4.81
C LEU A 525 2.01 -4.43 -5.43
N TYR A 526 1.74 -3.41 -4.62
CA TYR A 526 1.22 -2.12 -5.08
C TYR A 526 2.02 -0.92 -4.53
N THR A 527 1.70 0.28 -5.03
CA THR A 527 2.22 1.56 -4.54
C THR A 527 1.06 2.50 -4.16
N PRO A 528 0.94 2.94 -2.90
CA PRO A 528 0.09 4.06 -2.52
C PRO A 528 0.79 5.37 -2.87
N LEU A 529 0.59 5.85 -4.10
CA LEU A 529 1.36 6.94 -4.73
C LEU A 529 1.45 8.20 -3.85
N THR A 530 0.35 8.61 -3.22
CA THR A 530 0.31 9.81 -2.39
C THR A 530 1.12 9.64 -1.10
N ILE A 531 1.06 8.46 -0.47
CA ILE A 531 1.83 8.14 0.75
C ILE A 531 3.33 8.16 0.44
N VAL A 532 3.74 7.52 -0.65
CA VAL A 532 5.16 7.49 -1.04
C VAL A 532 5.66 8.89 -1.42
N GLN A 533 4.83 9.68 -2.12
CA GLN A 533 5.13 11.10 -2.38
C GLN A 533 5.29 11.88 -1.07
N ALA A 534 4.44 11.65 -0.08
CA ALA A 534 4.53 12.30 1.23
C ALA A 534 5.83 11.92 1.96
N ALA A 535 6.24 10.65 1.93
CA ALA A 535 7.51 10.19 2.51
C ALA A 535 8.71 10.93 1.93
N VAL A 536 8.74 11.07 0.60
CA VAL A 536 9.85 11.71 -0.10
C VAL A 536 9.85 13.21 0.16
N LEU A 537 8.70 13.87 0.15
CA LEU A 537 8.61 15.29 0.50
C LEU A 537 9.03 15.55 1.95
N ALA A 538 8.69 14.67 2.88
CA ALA A 538 9.16 14.69 4.26
C ALA A 538 10.70 14.56 4.34
N ALA A 539 11.30 13.58 3.66
CA ALA A 539 12.74 13.40 3.63
C ALA A 539 13.50 14.57 2.97
N LEU A 540 12.95 15.13 1.88
CA LEU A 540 13.48 16.32 1.22
C LEU A 540 13.40 17.55 2.14
N HIS A 541 12.33 17.68 2.93
CA HIS A 541 12.20 18.74 3.93
C HIS A 541 13.23 18.62 5.05
N LEU A 542 13.44 17.41 5.58
CA LEU A 542 14.43 17.15 6.62
C LEU A 542 15.88 17.41 6.16
N THR A 543 16.15 17.23 4.86
CA THR A 543 17.50 17.36 4.28
C THR A 543 17.73 18.67 3.51
N ARG A 544 16.89 19.69 3.76
CA ARG A 544 17.06 21.02 3.15
C ARG A 544 18.19 21.80 3.83
N PRO A 545 18.92 22.68 3.11
CA PRO A 545 19.89 23.59 3.73
C PRO A 545 19.22 24.45 4.81
N GLY A 546 19.76 24.47 6.03
CA GLY A 546 19.15 25.18 7.16
C GLY A 546 17.82 24.58 7.66
N GLY A 547 17.50 23.35 7.24
CA GLY A 547 16.33 22.62 7.72
C GLY A 547 16.43 22.26 9.20
N PRO A 548 15.29 21.92 9.83
CA PRO A 548 15.30 21.45 11.21
C PRO A 548 16.03 20.10 11.22
N VAL A 549 17.25 20.09 11.76
CA VAL A 549 17.70 18.90 12.50
C VAL A 549 16.76 18.84 13.70
N PRO A 550 15.88 17.82 13.83
CA PRO A 550 14.84 17.85 14.83
C PRO A 550 15.39 18.13 16.23
N PHE A 551 14.69 19.02 16.92
CA PHE A 551 14.97 19.55 18.24
C PHE A 551 15.39 18.47 19.25
N THR A 552 16.46 18.76 19.98
CA THR A 552 16.73 18.17 21.28
C THR A 552 15.73 18.72 22.29
N TRP A 553 14.92 17.86 22.91
CA TRP A 553 14.18 18.18 24.14
C TRP A 553 15.09 18.03 25.35
#